data_AF-A0A9D8FZ80-F1
#
_entry.id   AF-A0A9D8FZ80-F1
#
_cell.length_a   1.000
_cell.length_b   1.000
_cell.length_c   1.000
_cell.angle_alpha   90.00
_cell.angle_beta   90.00
_cell.angle_gamma   90.00
#
_symmetry.space_group_name_H-M   'P 1'
#
loop_
_entity.id
_entity.type
_entity.pdbx_description
1 polymer ?
#
loop_
_entity_poly.entity_id
_entity_poly.type
_entity_poly.pdbx_seq_one_letter_code
_entity_poly.pdbx_strand_id
1 'polypeptide(L)'
;MKGLILSGGKGTRLRPFTYTGTKQLVPVANKPVLFYAIEDLVEAGITEIGIIVSPETGEQVKAAVGDGARFGARIEYITQDAPKGIAHGIKIAQTFVGADKFILFLGDNFIRDGIVPQVNAFRDGAMHAQIILYKLDDPSSMGVAILDDAGRVTRLVEKPKQFVSPYGVIGIYMFDPHVFEAVNSIKPSARGELEITDTIQYLIDRKLNVRAHLLTGGWIDTGKMSDILEANRLVLDVLGARNDGQVDSASIIEGRVVLQSGAVIVNSTIRGPVIIGERTRIENAFVGPYTSIYHDCLVQNCEIENSVVLEQSAITGAPARIADSLIGRNTEIARAGGRTRTIKLMIGDYSKVGI
;
A
#
# COMPACT_ATOMS: atom_id res chain seq x y z
N MET A 1 -20.70 -1.05 12.07
CA MET A 1 -19.73 -1.87 11.31
C MET A 1 -18.33 -1.48 11.75
N LYS A 2 -17.39 -2.42 11.78
CA LYS A 2 -16.00 -2.17 12.16
C LYS A 2 -15.05 -2.35 10.97
N GLY A 3 -13.88 -1.75 11.05
CA GLY A 3 -12.78 -1.94 10.12
C GLY A 3 -11.73 -2.83 10.75
N LEU A 4 -11.12 -3.70 9.95
CA LEU A 4 -9.98 -4.52 10.36
C LEU A 4 -8.92 -4.41 9.29
N ILE A 5 -7.73 -3.94 9.64
CA ILE A 5 -6.60 -3.84 8.72
C ILE A 5 -5.54 -4.89 9.07
N LEU A 6 -5.10 -5.68 8.09
CA LEU A 6 -4.00 -6.61 8.27
C LEU A 6 -2.66 -5.95 7.92
N SER A 7 -1.81 -5.72 8.92
CA SER A 7 -0.49 -5.10 8.78
C SER A 7 0.64 -5.93 9.44
N GLY A 8 0.55 -7.27 9.35
CA GLY A 8 1.53 -8.19 9.98
C GLY A 8 2.55 -8.84 9.03
N GLY A 9 2.52 -8.55 7.73
CA GLY A 9 3.35 -9.23 6.74
C GLY A 9 4.81 -8.76 6.69
N LYS A 10 5.77 -9.69 6.64
CA LYS A 10 7.23 -9.42 6.61
C LYS A 10 7.76 -8.68 5.36
N GLY A 11 6.96 -8.53 4.31
CA GLY A 11 7.30 -7.72 3.13
C GLY A 11 8.58 -8.09 2.38
N THR A 12 8.97 -9.37 2.35
CA THR A 12 10.30 -9.81 1.85
C THR A 12 10.61 -9.46 0.40
N ARG A 13 9.60 -9.33 -0.47
CA ARG A 13 9.75 -8.97 -1.89
C ARG A 13 10.19 -7.52 -2.12
N LEU A 14 9.98 -6.66 -1.12
CA LEU A 14 10.33 -5.24 -1.15
C LEU A 14 11.64 -4.95 -0.40
N ARG A 15 12.40 -5.98 -0.03
CA ARG A 15 13.75 -5.79 0.51
C ARG A 15 14.63 -5.05 -0.53
N PRO A 16 15.48 -4.11 -0.09
CA PRO A 16 15.92 -3.90 1.29
C PRO A 16 15.02 -2.99 2.15
N PHE A 17 13.99 -2.34 1.59
CA PHE A 17 13.16 -1.34 2.28
C PHE A 17 12.44 -1.90 3.51
N THR A 18 12.13 -3.19 3.49
CA THR A 18 11.41 -3.86 4.57
C THR A 18 12.32 -4.46 5.65
N TYR A 19 13.63 -4.18 5.62
CA TYR A 19 14.52 -4.48 6.74
C TYR A 19 14.39 -3.47 7.88
N THR A 20 14.19 -2.20 7.53
CA THR A 20 14.13 -1.09 8.48
C THR A 20 12.72 -0.56 8.67
N GLY A 21 11.76 -1.04 7.87
CA GLY A 21 10.37 -0.59 7.87
C GLY A 21 9.38 -1.72 7.58
N THR A 22 8.11 -1.47 7.83
CA THR A 22 7.03 -2.35 7.33
C THR A 22 6.56 -1.91 5.94
N LYS A 23 6.17 -2.86 5.08
CA LYS A 23 5.80 -2.57 3.68
C LYS A 23 4.62 -1.59 3.57
N GLN A 24 3.70 -1.66 4.53
CA GLN A 24 2.50 -0.81 4.58
C GLN A 24 2.84 0.65 4.87
N LEU A 25 4.06 0.94 5.37
CA LEU A 25 4.55 2.29 5.61
C LEU A 25 5.46 2.84 4.52
N VAL A 26 5.66 2.11 3.42
CA VAL A 26 6.33 2.68 2.25
C VAL A 26 5.39 3.73 1.63
N PRO A 27 5.86 4.97 1.43
CA PRO A 27 4.99 6.02 0.93
C PRO A 27 4.74 5.91 -0.57
N VAL A 28 3.51 6.20 -0.96
CA VAL A 28 3.06 6.43 -2.33
C VAL A 28 2.55 7.85 -2.38
N ALA A 29 3.10 8.68 -3.27
CA ALA A 29 2.84 10.12 -3.33
C ALA A 29 2.95 10.81 -1.95
N ASN A 30 4.04 10.52 -1.23
CA ASN A 30 4.32 11.04 0.12
C ASN A 30 3.30 10.66 1.21
N LYS A 31 2.48 9.63 1.00
CA LYS A 31 1.58 9.10 2.01
C LYS A 31 1.77 7.59 2.18
N PRO A 32 1.97 7.08 3.40
CA PRO A 32 2.02 5.63 3.65
C PRO A 32 0.82 4.88 3.05
N VAL A 33 1.07 3.73 2.39
CA VAL A 33 -0.01 2.89 1.80
C VAL A 33 -1.10 2.57 2.83
N LEU A 34 -0.71 2.28 4.07
CA LEU A 34 -1.62 2.02 5.18
C LEU A 34 -2.65 3.13 5.41
N PHE A 35 -2.26 4.39 5.17
CA PHE A 35 -3.15 5.53 5.46
C PHE A 35 -4.27 5.63 4.44
N TYR A 36 -4.04 5.23 3.19
CA TYR A 36 -5.11 5.11 2.19
C TYR A 36 -6.17 4.11 2.64
N ALA A 37 -5.77 2.94 3.16
CA ALA A 37 -6.73 1.95 3.67
C ALA A 37 -7.53 2.46 4.89
N ILE A 38 -6.91 3.26 5.77
CA ILE A 38 -7.61 3.88 6.91
C ILE A 38 -8.61 4.93 6.40
N GLU A 39 -8.18 5.79 5.48
CA GLU A 39 -9.02 6.85 4.90
C GLU A 39 -10.20 6.26 4.12
N ASP A 40 -9.99 5.21 3.32
CA ASP A 40 -11.04 4.48 2.59
C ASP A 40 -12.11 3.91 3.55
N LEU A 41 -11.70 3.37 4.69
CA LEU A 41 -12.62 2.88 5.72
C LEU A 41 -13.41 4.05 6.34
N VAL A 42 -12.73 5.14 6.69
CA VAL A 42 -13.37 6.33 7.27
C VAL A 42 -14.35 6.96 6.29
N GLU A 43 -14.00 7.09 5.02
CA GLU A 43 -14.87 7.63 3.98
C GLU A 43 -16.12 6.76 3.80
N ALA A 44 -16.00 5.44 3.98
CA ALA A 44 -17.11 4.51 4.01
C ALA A 44 -17.94 4.54 5.33
N GLY A 45 -17.62 5.47 6.25
CA GLY A 45 -18.31 5.66 7.53
C GLY A 45 -17.88 4.69 8.63
N ILE A 46 -16.70 4.08 8.50
CA ILE A 46 -16.18 3.10 9.47
C ILE A 46 -15.07 3.77 10.30
N THR A 47 -15.42 4.18 11.51
CA THR A 47 -14.52 4.95 12.39
C THR A 47 -13.96 4.14 13.56
N GLU A 48 -14.31 2.85 13.68
CA GLU A 48 -13.75 1.93 14.67
C GLU A 48 -12.93 0.87 13.95
N ILE A 49 -11.60 0.97 14.04
CA ILE A 49 -10.67 0.22 13.21
C ILE A 49 -9.68 -0.56 14.08
N GLY A 50 -9.65 -1.87 13.92
CA GLY A 50 -8.62 -2.74 14.46
C GLY A 50 -7.47 -2.85 13.46
N ILE A 51 -6.22 -2.75 13.90
CA ILE A 51 -5.04 -2.99 13.06
C ILE A 51 -4.29 -4.19 13.63
N ILE A 52 -4.25 -5.27 12.84
CA ILE A 52 -3.43 -6.43 13.13
C ILE A 52 -1.96 -6.09 12.87
N VAL A 53 -1.14 -6.19 13.90
CA VAL A 53 0.29 -5.89 13.83
C VAL A 53 1.14 -7.10 14.20
N SER A 54 2.36 -7.19 13.69
CA SER A 54 3.34 -8.20 14.14
C SER A 54 4.18 -7.66 15.30
N PRO A 55 4.74 -8.51 16.17
CA PRO A 55 5.67 -8.07 17.22
C PRO A 55 6.87 -7.28 16.67
N GLU A 56 7.35 -7.62 15.47
CA GLU A 56 8.55 -7.02 14.89
C GLU A 56 8.31 -5.63 14.29
N THR A 57 7.09 -5.35 13.80
CA THR A 57 6.78 -4.11 13.06
C THR A 57 5.70 -3.26 13.71
N GLY A 58 5.03 -3.77 14.75
CA GLY A 58 3.87 -3.14 15.35
C GLY A 58 4.15 -1.78 15.97
N GLU A 59 5.32 -1.58 16.59
CA GLU A 59 5.68 -0.27 17.15
C GLU A 59 5.86 0.81 16.07
N GLN A 60 6.36 0.45 14.88
CA GLN A 60 6.44 1.38 13.76
C GLN A 60 5.06 1.77 13.26
N VAL A 61 4.14 0.81 13.17
CA VAL A 61 2.75 1.05 12.78
C VAL A 61 2.06 1.95 13.80
N LYS A 62 2.21 1.67 15.10
CA LYS A 62 1.66 2.50 16.19
C LYS A 62 2.20 3.92 16.17
N ALA A 63 3.52 4.08 16.01
CA ALA A 63 4.13 5.40 15.92
C ALA A 63 3.64 6.19 14.69
N ALA A 64 3.45 5.51 13.55
CA ALA A 64 2.99 6.15 12.33
C ALA A 64 1.50 6.50 12.37
N VAL A 65 0.65 5.63 12.94
CA VAL A 65 -0.82 5.73 12.89
C VAL A 65 -1.40 6.49 14.09
N GLY A 66 -0.82 6.34 15.29
CA GLY A 66 -1.33 6.95 16.51
C GLY A 66 -2.64 6.31 17.01
N ASP A 67 -3.48 7.08 17.68
CA ASP A 67 -4.80 6.62 18.17
C ASP A 67 -5.91 6.67 17.11
N GLY A 68 -5.61 7.22 15.91
CA GLY A 68 -6.57 7.41 14.83
C GLY A 68 -7.19 8.79 14.73
N ALA A 69 -6.98 9.68 15.71
CA ALA A 69 -7.70 10.95 15.80
C ALA A 69 -7.54 11.82 14.55
N ARG A 70 -6.34 11.82 13.94
CA ARG A 70 -6.07 12.57 12.70
C ARG A 70 -6.90 12.11 11.49
N PHE A 71 -7.41 10.89 11.54
CA PHE A 71 -8.27 10.31 10.51
C PHE A 71 -9.76 10.42 10.88
N GLY A 72 -10.11 10.96 12.06
CA GLY A 72 -11.48 10.90 12.56
C GLY A 72 -11.92 9.48 12.97
N ALA A 73 -10.97 8.61 13.32
CA ALA A 73 -11.22 7.22 13.73
C ALA A 73 -10.63 6.92 15.12
N ARG A 74 -11.01 5.77 15.68
CA ARG A 74 -10.36 5.14 16.83
C ARG A 74 -9.66 3.86 16.38
N ILE A 75 -8.37 3.76 16.71
CA ILE A 75 -7.55 2.60 16.36
C ILE A 75 -7.31 1.70 17.58
N GLU A 76 -7.59 0.41 17.42
CA GLU A 76 -7.17 -0.64 18.35
C GLU A 76 -6.09 -1.51 17.70
N TYR A 77 -4.98 -1.74 18.41
CA TYR A 77 -3.89 -2.57 17.89
C TYR A 77 -3.99 -3.99 18.43
N ILE A 78 -3.99 -4.96 17.53
CA ILE A 78 -4.19 -6.38 17.85
C ILE A 78 -2.94 -7.14 17.39
N THR A 79 -2.21 -7.73 18.33
CA THR A 79 -0.96 -8.43 18.01
C THR A 79 -1.23 -9.81 17.41
N GLN A 80 -0.64 -10.08 16.26
CA GLN A 80 -0.53 -11.41 15.67
C GLN A 80 0.88 -11.95 15.88
N ASP A 81 1.04 -12.87 16.84
CA ASP A 81 2.36 -13.36 17.29
C ASP A 81 3.21 -14.02 16.20
N ALA A 82 2.57 -14.55 15.15
CA ALA A 82 3.24 -15.19 14.02
C ALA A 82 2.40 -15.10 12.74
N PRO A 83 3.01 -15.11 11.54
CA PRO A 83 2.32 -14.99 10.26
C PRO A 83 1.55 -16.28 9.91
N LYS A 84 0.47 -16.56 10.64
CA LYS A 84 -0.37 -17.76 10.51
C LYS A 84 -1.51 -17.58 9.48
N GLY A 85 -1.36 -16.65 8.54
CA GLY A 85 -2.33 -16.39 7.47
C GLY A 85 -3.38 -15.31 7.80
N ILE A 86 -4.10 -14.90 6.76
CA ILE A 86 -5.12 -13.83 6.82
C ILE A 86 -6.28 -14.25 7.74
N ALA A 87 -6.75 -15.48 7.63
CA ALA A 87 -7.86 -15.98 8.44
C ALA A 87 -7.52 -16.08 9.93
N HIS A 88 -6.23 -16.28 10.27
CA HIS A 88 -5.78 -16.16 11.66
C HIS A 88 -5.92 -14.72 12.18
N GLY A 89 -5.68 -13.71 11.35
CA GLY A 89 -5.90 -12.30 11.68
C GLY A 89 -7.37 -12.01 12.02
N ILE A 90 -8.30 -12.58 11.24
CA ILE A 90 -9.74 -12.52 11.53
C ILE A 90 -10.03 -13.19 12.89
N LYS A 91 -9.51 -14.41 13.09
CA LYS A 91 -9.74 -15.19 14.31
C LYS A 91 -9.36 -14.44 15.60
N ILE A 92 -8.19 -13.80 15.63
CA ILE A 92 -7.74 -13.07 16.83
C ILE A 92 -8.47 -11.75 17.03
N ALA A 93 -9.07 -11.18 15.97
CA ALA A 93 -9.87 -9.96 16.05
C ALA A 93 -11.31 -10.20 16.50
N GLN A 94 -11.71 -11.45 16.79
CA GLN A 94 -13.09 -11.80 17.12
C GLN A 94 -13.66 -11.00 18.30
N THR A 95 -12.86 -10.78 19.35
CA THR A 95 -13.28 -9.96 20.51
C THR A 95 -13.48 -8.50 20.13
N PHE A 96 -12.58 -7.93 19.32
CA PHE A 96 -12.68 -6.56 18.83
C PHE A 96 -13.92 -6.37 17.96
N VAL A 97 -14.17 -7.29 17.01
CA VAL A 97 -15.31 -7.21 16.09
C VAL A 97 -16.64 -7.42 16.82
N GLY A 98 -16.73 -8.46 17.66
CA GLY A 98 -17.97 -8.83 18.35
C GLY A 98 -19.03 -9.37 17.39
N ALA A 99 -20.27 -8.87 17.51
CA ALA A 99 -21.40 -9.28 16.68
C ALA A 99 -21.63 -8.39 15.44
N ASP A 100 -20.71 -7.47 15.16
CA ASP A 100 -20.83 -6.55 14.04
C ASP A 100 -20.42 -7.18 12.70
N LYS A 101 -21.04 -6.69 11.61
CA LYS A 101 -20.44 -6.77 10.27
C LYS A 101 -19.15 -5.95 10.23
N PHE A 102 -18.14 -6.41 9.50
CA PHE A 102 -16.86 -5.72 9.39
C PHE A 102 -16.24 -5.83 7.99
N ILE A 103 -15.30 -4.92 7.73
CA ILE A 103 -14.50 -4.87 6.50
C ILE A 103 -13.08 -5.28 6.90
N LEU A 104 -12.53 -6.30 6.24
CA LEU A 104 -11.12 -6.63 6.29
C LEU A 104 -10.40 -6.00 5.10
N PHE A 105 -9.37 -5.21 5.36
CA PHE A 105 -8.52 -4.57 4.37
C PHE A 105 -7.07 -5.01 4.59
N LEU A 106 -6.39 -5.56 3.60
CA LEU A 106 -4.96 -5.82 3.68
C LEU A 106 -4.20 -4.49 3.51
N GLY A 107 -3.40 -4.08 4.49
CA GLY A 107 -2.83 -2.72 4.54
C GLY A 107 -1.78 -2.38 3.49
N ASP A 108 -1.53 -3.29 2.55
CA ASP A 108 -0.66 -3.17 1.38
C ASP A 108 -1.43 -3.13 0.04
N ASN A 109 -2.76 -3.05 0.10
CA ASN A 109 -3.62 -2.94 -1.07
C ASN A 109 -4.05 -1.48 -1.25
N PHE A 110 -4.05 -1.02 -2.50
CA PHE A 110 -4.56 0.28 -2.89
C PHE A 110 -5.67 0.10 -3.93
N ILE A 111 -6.80 0.78 -3.73
CA ILE A 111 -7.88 0.90 -4.73
C ILE A 111 -8.05 2.36 -5.11
N ARG A 112 -8.04 2.65 -6.41
CA ARG A 112 -8.15 4.01 -6.93
C ARG A 112 -9.47 4.69 -6.57
N ASP A 113 -10.59 3.97 -6.69
CA ASP A 113 -11.95 4.53 -6.59
C ASP A 113 -12.56 4.35 -5.18
N GLY A 114 -11.75 3.96 -4.19
CA GLY A 114 -12.19 3.64 -2.85
C GLY A 114 -13.12 2.42 -2.76
N ILE A 115 -13.81 2.28 -1.62
CA ILE A 115 -14.63 1.09 -1.29
C ILE A 115 -16.09 1.44 -0.91
N VAL A 116 -16.47 2.72 -0.95
CA VAL A 116 -17.77 3.20 -0.44
C VAL A 116 -18.97 2.48 -1.08
N PRO A 117 -19.05 2.30 -2.42
CA PRO A 117 -20.19 1.60 -3.03
C PRO A 117 -20.32 0.15 -2.54
N GLN A 118 -19.20 -0.56 -2.40
CA GLN A 118 -19.15 -1.95 -1.99
C GLN A 118 -19.51 -2.09 -0.51
N VAL A 119 -19.03 -1.19 0.34
CA VAL A 119 -19.39 -1.15 1.77
C VAL A 119 -20.87 -0.86 1.95
N ASN A 120 -21.44 0.10 1.23
CA ASN A 120 -22.87 0.42 1.31
C ASN A 120 -23.73 -0.78 0.89
N ALA A 121 -23.40 -1.41 -0.24
CA ALA A 121 -24.10 -2.61 -0.70
C ALA A 121 -24.04 -3.74 0.35
N PHE A 122 -22.89 -3.96 0.98
CA PHE A 122 -22.74 -4.97 2.02
C PHE A 122 -23.49 -4.65 3.31
N ARG A 123 -23.46 -3.38 3.73
CA ARG A 123 -24.17 -2.89 4.92
C ARG A 123 -25.67 -3.14 4.78
N ASP A 124 -26.24 -2.73 3.65
CA ASP A 124 -27.69 -2.69 3.42
C ASP A 124 -28.23 -4.03 2.90
N GLY A 125 -27.35 -4.92 2.41
CA GLY A 125 -27.69 -6.25 1.90
C GLY A 125 -27.72 -7.37 2.96
N ALA A 126 -28.32 -8.50 2.57
CA ALA A 126 -28.37 -9.74 3.37
C ALA A 126 -27.15 -10.67 3.10
N MET A 127 -26.00 -10.09 2.77
CA MET A 127 -24.78 -10.84 2.47
C MET A 127 -24.08 -11.26 3.77
N HIS A 128 -23.61 -12.50 3.80
CA HIS A 128 -22.75 -13.00 4.89
C HIS A 128 -21.28 -12.71 4.58
N ALA A 129 -20.92 -12.72 3.30
CA ALA A 129 -19.64 -12.26 2.83
C ALA A 129 -19.75 -11.57 1.47
N GLN A 130 -18.92 -10.56 1.26
CA GLN A 130 -18.64 -9.98 -0.04
C GLN A 130 -17.13 -9.97 -0.27
N ILE A 131 -16.70 -10.48 -1.41
CA ILE A 131 -15.29 -10.47 -1.82
C ILE A 131 -15.11 -9.59 -3.05
N ILE A 132 -13.95 -8.94 -3.16
CA ILE A 132 -13.61 -8.19 -4.36
C ILE A 132 -12.71 -9.07 -5.25
N LEU A 133 -13.04 -9.11 -6.54
CA LEU A 133 -12.30 -9.82 -7.56
C LEU A 133 -11.66 -8.82 -8.51
N TYR A 134 -10.47 -9.16 -9.01
CA TYR A 134 -9.79 -8.44 -10.07
C TYR A 134 -9.38 -9.40 -11.17
N LYS A 135 -9.54 -8.98 -12.43
CA LYS A 135 -9.15 -9.79 -13.58
C LYS A 135 -7.66 -9.62 -13.84
N LEU A 136 -6.92 -10.73 -13.81
CA LEU A 136 -5.47 -10.76 -13.96
C LEU A 136 -5.05 -11.67 -15.11
N ASP A 137 -3.94 -11.33 -15.74
CA ASP A 137 -3.29 -12.20 -16.72
C ASP A 137 -2.64 -13.42 -16.04
N ASP A 138 -2.03 -13.22 -14.86
CA ASP A 138 -1.46 -14.29 -14.04
C ASP A 138 -1.89 -14.16 -12.55
N PRO A 139 -2.92 -14.92 -12.13
CA PRO A 139 -3.39 -14.93 -10.75
C PRO A 139 -2.75 -16.03 -9.88
N SER A 140 -1.69 -16.71 -10.34
CA SER A 140 -1.09 -17.88 -9.66
C SER A 140 -0.54 -17.61 -8.26
N SER A 141 -0.27 -16.34 -7.94
CA SER A 141 0.31 -15.91 -6.66
C SER A 141 -0.72 -15.58 -5.57
N MET A 142 -2.02 -15.74 -5.84
CA MET A 142 -3.11 -15.41 -4.93
C MET A 142 -4.23 -16.45 -4.93
N GLY A 143 -5.25 -16.24 -4.09
CA GLY A 143 -6.49 -17.00 -4.15
C GLY A 143 -7.28 -16.67 -5.43
N VAL A 144 -7.76 -17.70 -6.12
CA VAL A 144 -8.47 -17.55 -7.41
C VAL A 144 -9.91 -18.04 -7.26
N ALA A 145 -10.85 -17.21 -7.72
CA ALA A 145 -12.28 -17.52 -7.73
C ALA A 145 -12.72 -18.10 -9.08
N ILE A 146 -13.52 -19.16 -9.03
CA ILE A 146 -14.21 -19.74 -10.18
C ILE A 146 -15.65 -19.28 -10.13
N LEU A 147 -16.13 -18.63 -11.20
CA LEU A 147 -17.48 -18.10 -11.30
C LEU A 147 -18.35 -19.02 -12.17
N ASP A 148 -19.65 -19.10 -11.84
CA ASP A 148 -20.64 -19.66 -12.76
C ASP A 148 -21.12 -18.63 -13.80
N ASP A 149 -21.98 -19.05 -14.73
CA ASP A 149 -22.53 -18.21 -15.79
C ASP A 149 -23.35 -17.02 -15.26
N ALA A 150 -23.82 -17.09 -14.01
CA ALA A 150 -24.52 -16.01 -13.33
C ALA A 150 -23.58 -15.09 -12.52
N GLY A 151 -22.26 -15.30 -12.62
CA GLY A 151 -21.24 -14.51 -11.92
C GLY A 151 -21.10 -14.85 -10.43
N ARG A 152 -21.65 -15.97 -9.95
CA ARG A 152 -21.55 -16.39 -8.55
C ARG A 152 -20.28 -17.20 -8.32
N VAL A 153 -19.64 -17.00 -7.18
CA VAL A 153 -18.45 -17.76 -6.78
C VAL A 153 -18.87 -19.18 -6.44
N THR A 154 -18.35 -20.15 -7.19
CA THR A 154 -18.61 -21.59 -6.97
C THR A 154 -17.48 -22.26 -6.21
N ARG A 155 -16.25 -21.80 -6.44
CA ARG A 155 -15.07 -22.39 -5.82
C ARG A 155 -13.94 -21.37 -5.68
N LEU A 156 -13.16 -21.49 -4.61
CA LEU A 156 -11.89 -20.81 -4.45
C LEU A 156 -10.72 -21.80 -4.45
N VAL A 157 -9.60 -21.37 -5.01
CA VAL A 157 -8.35 -22.15 -5.03
C VAL A 157 -7.20 -21.25 -4.62
N GLU A 158 -6.53 -21.57 -3.52
CA GLU A 158 -5.33 -20.83 -3.08
C GLU A 158 -4.15 -21.16 -3.98
N LYS A 159 -3.54 -20.12 -4.59
CA LYS A 159 -2.28 -20.18 -5.34
C LYS A 159 -2.20 -21.40 -6.27
N PRO A 160 -3.12 -21.47 -7.25
CA PRO A 160 -3.24 -22.65 -8.09
C PRO A 160 -1.97 -22.85 -8.93
N LYS A 161 -1.48 -24.09 -8.99
CA LYS A 161 -0.29 -24.45 -9.81
C LYS A 161 -0.56 -24.40 -11.32
N GLN A 162 -1.83 -24.46 -11.71
CA GLN A 162 -2.30 -24.41 -13.08
C GLN A 162 -3.36 -23.31 -13.18
N PHE A 163 -3.47 -22.67 -14.35
CA PHE A 163 -4.51 -21.67 -14.56
C PHE A 163 -5.90 -22.30 -14.42
N VAL A 164 -6.74 -21.73 -13.56
CA VAL A 164 -8.13 -22.17 -13.34
C VAL A 164 -9.15 -21.10 -13.72
N SER A 165 -8.80 -19.83 -13.58
CA SER A 165 -9.66 -18.67 -13.82
C SER A 165 -8.80 -17.41 -13.74
N PRO A 166 -9.15 -16.31 -14.44
CA PRO A 166 -8.42 -15.04 -14.36
C PRO A 166 -8.80 -14.20 -13.14
N TYR A 167 -9.79 -14.63 -12.33
CA TYR A 167 -10.34 -13.81 -11.25
C TYR A 167 -9.60 -14.04 -9.93
N GLY A 168 -8.62 -13.17 -9.65
CA GLY A 168 -7.92 -13.13 -8.38
C GLY A 168 -8.76 -12.48 -7.29
N VAL A 169 -8.74 -13.03 -6.08
CA VAL A 169 -9.34 -12.42 -4.90
C VAL A 169 -8.37 -11.40 -4.33
N ILE A 170 -8.76 -10.13 -4.35
CA ILE A 170 -7.92 -9.03 -3.87
C ILE A 170 -8.16 -8.75 -2.39
N GLY A 171 -7.25 -8.02 -1.76
CA GLY A 171 -7.11 -7.90 -0.30
C GLY A 171 -8.19 -7.10 0.43
N ILE A 172 -9.44 -7.07 -0.06
CA ILE A 172 -10.56 -6.40 0.59
C ILE A 172 -11.75 -7.35 0.64
N TYR A 173 -12.26 -7.54 1.85
CA TYR A 173 -13.31 -8.48 2.16
C TYR A 173 -14.31 -7.82 3.08
N MET A 174 -15.58 -8.16 2.94
CA MET A 174 -16.60 -7.79 3.90
C MET A 174 -17.24 -9.06 4.45
N PHE A 175 -17.36 -9.13 5.76
CA PHE A 175 -17.87 -10.31 6.46
C PHE A 175 -18.87 -9.92 7.53
N ASP A 176 -19.82 -10.82 7.77
CA ASP A 176 -20.62 -10.84 8.97
C ASP A 176 -19.99 -11.80 10.02
N PRO A 177 -20.56 -11.90 11.24
CA PRO A 177 -20.00 -12.75 12.28
C PRO A 177 -19.93 -14.26 11.96
N HIS A 178 -20.61 -14.77 10.93
CA HIS A 178 -20.53 -16.20 10.58
C HIS A 178 -19.12 -16.60 10.12
N VAL A 179 -18.31 -15.63 9.67
CA VAL A 179 -16.90 -15.88 9.36
C VAL A 179 -16.12 -16.41 10.56
N PHE A 180 -16.54 -16.13 11.80
CA PHE A 180 -15.90 -16.67 13.00
C PHE A 180 -16.10 -18.18 13.14
N GLU A 181 -17.24 -18.73 12.69
CA GLU A 181 -17.41 -20.19 12.62
C GLU A 181 -16.41 -20.80 11.62
N ALA A 182 -16.25 -20.15 10.46
CA ALA A 182 -15.35 -20.59 9.40
C ALA A 182 -13.88 -20.59 9.86
N VAL A 183 -13.34 -19.46 10.34
CA VAL A 183 -11.93 -19.36 10.76
C VAL A 183 -11.58 -20.23 11.95
N ASN A 184 -12.58 -20.63 12.76
CA ASN A 184 -12.40 -21.57 13.85
C ASN A 184 -12.52 -23.04 13.43
N SER A 185 -13.10 -23.33 12.26
CA SER A 185 -13.29 -24.68 11.73
C SER A 185 -12.21 -25.12 10.75
N ILE A 186 -11.60 -24.19 10.01
CA ILE A 186 -10.56 -24.51 9.02
C ILE A 186 -9.24 -24.95 9.69
N LYS A 187 -8.43 -25.69 8.93
CA LYS A 187 -7.10 -26.15 9.37
C LYS A 187 -6.01 -25.43 8.58
N PRO A 188 -4.79 -25.30 9.13
CA PRO A 188 -3.67 -24.75 8.39
C PRO A 188 -3.40 -25.51 7.10
N SER A 189 -3.05 -24.79 6.04
CA SER A 189 -2.63 -25.35 4.75
C SER A 189 -1.25 -26.03 4.87
N ALA A 190 -0.76 -26.60 3.77
CA ALA A 190 0.61 -27.12 3.68
C ALA A 190 1.68 -26.05 4.00
N ARG A 191 1.33 -24.76 3.97
CA ARG A 191 2.20 -23.64 4.34
C ARG A 191 2.17 -23.33 5.84
N GLY A 192 1.30 -23.99 6.60
CA GLY A 192 1.07 -23.68 8.01
C GLY A 192 0.22 -22.43 8.25
N GLU A 193 -0.45 -21.91 7.22
CA GLU A 193 -1.28 -20.71 7.28
C GLU A 193 -2.76 -21.07 7.24
N LEU A 194 -3.60 -20.33 7.97
CA LEU A 194 -5.05 -20.33 7.79
C LEU A 194 -5.38 -19.45 6.58
N GLU A 195 -5.78 -20.10 5.49
CA GLU A 195 -6.00 -19.44 4.20
C GLU A 195 -7.39 -18.79 4.14
N ILE A 196 -7.45 -17.60 3.53
CA ILE A 196 -8.72 -16.88 3.37
C ILE A 196 -9.65 -17.58 2.37
N THR A 197 -9.09 -18.26 1.36
CA THR A 197 -9.87 -19.05 0.40
C THR A 197 -10.65 -20.17 1.08
N ASP A 198 -10.04 -20.85 2.05
CA ASP A 198 -10.68 -21.95 2.79
C ASP A 198 -11.80 -21.41 3.67
N THR A 199 -11.59 -20.22 4.24
CA THR A 199 -12.61 -19.51 5.03
C THR A 199 -13.82 -19.15 4.16
N ILE A 200 -13.60 -18.57 2.98
CA ILE A 200 -14.70 -18.20 2.08
C ILE A 200 -15.37 -19.44 1.50
N GLN A 201 -14.60 -20.47 1.14
CA GLN A 201 -15.14 -21.75 0.64
C GLN A 201 -16.03 -22.41 1.68
N TYR A 202 -15.67 -22.38 2.96
CA TYR A 202 -16.51 -22.86 4.05
C TYR A 202 -17.88 -22.20 4.06
N LEU A 203 -17.94 -20.88 3.89
CA LEU A 203 -19.21 -20.13 3.86
C LEU A 203 -20.06 -20.54 2.64
N ILE A 204 -19.42 -20.74 1.48
CA ILE A 204 -20.08 -21.21 0.25
C ILE A 204 -20.67 -22.62 0.44
N ASP A 205 -19.89 -23.53 1.00
CA ASP A 205 -20.29 -24.93 1.20
C ASP A 205 -21.48 -25.04 2.18
N ARG A 206 -21.57 -24.11 3.13
CA ARG A 206 -22.72 -23.95 4.06
C ARG A 206 -23.91 -23.19 3.46
N LYS A 207 -23.91 -22.92 2.16
CA LYS A 207 -24.99 -22.22 1.43
C LYS A 207 -25.25 -20.80 1.95
N LEU A 208 -24.25 -20.16 2.56
CA LEU A 208 -24.36 -18.76 2.97
C LEU A 208 -24.29 -17.83 1.75
N ASN A 209 -24.90 -16.66 1.86
CA ASN A 209 -24.93 -15.63 0.81
C ASN A 209 -23.55 -14.96 0.68
N VAL A 210 -22.66 -15.58 -0.11
CA VAL A 210 -21.36 -15.04 -0.51
C VAL A 210 -21.48 -14.40 -1.89
N ARG A 211 -21.11 -13.12 -2.00
CA ARG A 211 -21.13 -12.37 -3.25
C ARG A 211 -19.74 -11.94 -3.66
N ALA A 212 -19.54 -11.83 -4.97
CA ALA A 212 -18.34 -11.23 -5.54
C ALA A 212 -18.68 -9.92 -6.22
N HIS A 213 -17.78 -8.96 -6.11
CA HIS A 213 -17.79 -7.72 -6.90
C HIS A 213 -16.55 -7.70 -7.78
N LEU A 214 -16.73 -7.59 -9.10
CA LEU A 214 -15.62 -7.42 -10.03
C LEU A 214 -15.22 -5.95 -10.05
N LEU A 215 -14.01 -5.65 -9.57
CA LEU A 215 -13.45 -4.32 -9.61
C LEU A 215 -13.01 -3.97 -11.03
N THR A 216 -13.43 -2.79 -11.49
CA THR A 216 -13.09 -2.24 -12.81
C THR A 216 -12.11 -1.07 -12.73
N GLY A 217 -12.02 -0.42 -11.56
CA GLY A 217 -11.03 0.59 -11.24
C GLY A 217 -9.62 0.03 -11.03
N GLY A 218 -8.65 0.92 -10.82
CA GLY A 218 -7.26 0.52 -10.56
C GLY A 218 -7.08 -0.14 -9.20
N TRP A 219 -6.37 -1.28 -9.17
CA TRP A 219 -5.93 -1.96 -7.95
C TRP A 219 -4.44 -2.28 -8.01
N ILE A 220 -3.75 -2.12 -6.88
CA ILE A 220 -2.33 -2.43 -6.75
C ILE A 220 -2.05 -3.13 -5.41
N ASP A 221 -1.35 -4.26 -5.46
CA ASP A 221 -0.60 -4.86 -4.33
C ASP A 221 0.79 -4.24 -4.30
N THR A 222 1.12 -3.47 -3.27
CA THR A 222 2.41 -2.77 -3.15
C THR A 222 3.53 -3.71 -2.68
N GLY A 223 3.69 -4.83 -3.39
CA GLY A 223 4.58 -5.93 -3.03
C GLY A 223 5.98 -5.83 -3.65
N LYS A 224 6.15 -5.09 -4.75
CA LYS A 224 7.41 -4.89 -5.49
C LYS A 224 7.64 -3.41 -5.82
N MET A 225 8.86 -3.08 -6.22
CA MET A 225 9.25 -1.73 -6.64
C MET A 225 8.40 -1.21 -7.81
N SER A 226 8.17 -2.04 -8.83
CA SER A 226 7.31 -1.71 -9.97
C SER A 226 5.91 -1.28 -9.53
N ASP A 227 5.37 -1.98 -8.54
CA ASP A 227 4.01 -1.79 -8.05
C ASP A 227 3.91 -0.48 -7.25
N ILE A 228 4.96 -0.15 -6.48
CA ILE A 228 5.07 1.15 -5.79
C ILE A 228 5.14 2.31 -6.79
N LEU A 229 5.95 2.19 -7.85
CA LEU A 229 6.05 3.23 -8.87
C LEU A 229 4.72 3.41 -9.61
N GLU A 230 4.02 2.32 -9.91
CA GLU A 230 2.70 2.39 -10.54
C GLU A 230 1.66 3.03 -9.62
N ALA A 231 1.64 2.67 -8.32
CA ALA A 231 0.77 3.32 -7.34
C ALA A 231 1.07 4.80 -7.23
N ASN A 232 2.36 5.17 -7.28
CA ASN A 232 2.79 6.56 -7.24
C ASN A 232 2.23 7.34 -8.42
N ARG A 233 2.28 6.78 -9.64
CA ARG A 233 1.71 7.40 -10.84
C ARG A 233 0.21 7.61 -10.71
N LEU A 234 -0.54 6.57 -10.32
CA LEU A 234 -1.99 6.64 -10.18
C LEU A 234 -2.44 7.72 -9.20
N VAL A 235 -1.76 7.85 -8.06
CA VAL A 235 -2.10 8.88 -7.08
C VAL A 235 -1.69 10.27 -7.58
N LEU A 236 -0.51 10.41 -8.16
CA LEU A 236 -0.02 11.68 -8.69
C LEU A 236 -0.87 12.21 -9.86
N ASP A 237 -1.51 11.33 -10.62
CA ASP A 237 -2.41 11.73 -11.72
C ASP A 237 -3.66 12.45 -11.25
N VAL A 238 -4.18 12.10 -10.07
CA VAL A 238 -5.39 12.70 -9.50
C VAL A 238 -5.09 13.80 -8.47
N LEU A 239 -3.82 13.97 -8.09
CA LEU A 239 -3.39 15.00 -7.16
C LEU A 239 -3.52 16.41 -7.78
N GLY A 240 -4.28 17.28 -7.12
CA GLY A 240 -4.38 18.70 -7.51
C GLY A 240 -3.07 19.46 -7.25
N ALA A 241 -2.81 20.51 -8.03
CA ALA A 241 -1.66 21.39 -7.79
C ALA A 241 -1.84 22.20 -6.49
N ARG A 242 -0.77 22.37 -5.71
CA ARG A 242 -0.78 23.14 -4.47
C ARG A 242 0.62 23.66 -4.15
N ASN A 243 0.76 24.88 -3.65
CA ASN A 243 2.06 25.40 -3.25
C ASN A 243 2.00 26.03 -1.85
N ASP A 244 2.52 25.30 -0.86
CA ASP A 244 2.71 25.76 0.52
C ASP A 244 4.21 26.02 0.83
N GLY A 245 5.06 25.98 -0.19
CA GLY A 245 6.51 26.13 -0.08
C GLY A 245 7.03 27.48 -0.58
N GLN A 246 8.35 27.57 -0.74
CA GLN A 246 9.05 28.74 -1.27
C GLN A 246 9.71 28.39 -2.60
N VAL A 247 9.55 29.28 -3.58
CA VAL A 247 10.13 29.14 -4.93
C VAL A 247 10.81 30.46 -5.26
N ASP A 248 12.10 30.41 -5.64
CA ASP A 248 12.82 31.61 -6.08
C ASP A 248 12.41 32.08 -7.49
N SER A 249 12.85 33.27 -7.89
CA SER A 249 12.52 33.84 -9.19
C SER A 249 13.22 33.15 -10.38
N ALA A 250 14.23 32.33 -10.12
CA ALA A 250 14.97 31.60 -11.15
C ALA A 250 14.37 30.22 -11.45
N SER A 251 13.48 29.74 -10.58
CA SER A 251 12.85 28.42 -10.71
C SER A 251 11.61 28.44 -11.59
N ILE A 252 11.36 27.30 -12.24
CA ILE A 252 10.22 27.08 -13.14
C ILE A 252 9.38 25.93 -12.58
N ILE A 253 8.07 26.17 -12.41
CA ILE A 253 7.09 25.15 -11.99
C ILE A 253 6.07 24.97 -13.12
N GLU A 254 6.00 23.77 -13.69
CA GLU A 254 5.10 23.42 -14.80
C GLU A 254 4.19 22.24 -14.41
N GLY A 255 2.91 22.29 -14.83
CA GLY A 255 1.97 21.20 -14.61
C GLY A 255 1.47 21.07 -13.16
N ARG A 256 1.02 19.87 -12.78
CA ARG A 256 0.46 19.60 -11.44
C ARG A 256 1.58 19.38 -10.43
N VAL A 257 1.94 20.39 -9.66
CA VAL A 257 2.98 20.27 -8.64
C VAL A 257 2.39 20.53 -7.27
N VAL A 258 2.70 19.66 -6.31
CA VAL A 258 2.43 19.88 -4.89
C VAL A 258 3.74 20.16 -4.16
N LEU A 259 3.86 21.37 -3.60
CA LEU A 259 4.93 21.75 -2.68
C LEU A 259 4.33 21.83 -1.28
N GLN A 260 4.82 21.01 -0.35
CA GLN A 260 4.36 21.01 1.04
C GLN A 260 5.08 22.07 1.88
N SER A 261 4.59 22.29 3.10
CA SER A 261 5.08 23.33 4.00
C SER A 261 6.59 23.24 4.25
N GLY A 262 7.27 24.37 4.09
CA GLY A 262 8.72 24.46 4.27
C GLY A 262 9.57 23.87 3.15
N ALA A 263 8.96 23.34 2.07
CA ALA A 263 9.72 22.98 0.87
C ALA A 263 10.35 24.23 0.24
N VAL A 264 11.58 24.13 -0.25
CA VAL A 264 12.31 25.25 -0.85
C VAL A 264 12.89 24.85 -2.20
N ILE A 265 12.52 25.59 -3.24
CA ILE A 265 12.97 25.38 -4.62
C ILE A 265 13.85 26.56 -5.05
N VAL A 266 15.09 26.27 -5.45
CA VAL A 266 16.10 27.27 -5.82
C VAL A 266 16.71 26.93 -7.18
N ASN A 267 16.69 27.88 -8.12
CA ASN A 267 17.26 27.74 -9.46
C ASN A 267 16.98 26.36 -10.11
N SER A 268 15.73 25.90 -10.05
CA SER A 268 15.35 24.52 -10.41
C SER A 268 14.11 24.48 -11.29
N THR A 269 13.94 23.39 -12.05
CA THR A 269 12.73 23.15 -12.84
C THR A 269 11.98 21.96 -12.30
N ILE A 270 10.71 22.13 -11.97
CA ILE A 270 9.80 21.08 -11.51
C ILE A 270 8.68 20.91 -12.53
N ARG A 271 8.58 19.74 -13.15
CA ARG A 271 7.53 19.42 -14.13
C ARG A 271 6.64 18.30 -13.61
N GLY A 272 5.40 18.64 -13.33
CA GLY A 272 4.38 17.75 -12.78
C GLY A 272 3.86 16.67 -13.75
N PRO A 273 3.17 15.64 -13.23
CA PRO A 273 2.71 15.53 -11.85
C PRO A 273 3.82 15.18 -10.85
N VAL A 274 4.01 15.99 -9.80
CA VAL A 274 5.10 15.86 -8.81
C VAL A 274 4.59 16.26 -7.42
N ILE A 275 5.09 15.59 -6.38
CA ILE A 275 4.95 16.02 -5.00
C ILE A 275 6.31 16.16 -4.31
N ILE A 276 6.54 17.32 -3.69
CA ILE A 276 7.73 17.63 -2.89
C ILE A 276 7.29 17.82 -1.44
N GLY A 277 7.86 17.00 -0.56
CA GLY A 277 7.46 16.91 0.83
C GLY A 277 7.96 18.04 1.70
N GLU A 278 7.48 18.06 2.95
CA GLU A 278 7.81 19.10 3.91
C GLU A 278 9.32 19.24 4.13
N ARG A 279 9.79 20.48 4.31
CA ARG A 279 11.20 20.80 4.63
C ARG A 279 12.23 20.24 3.63
N THR A 280 11.79 19.82 2.44
CA THR A 280 12.67 19.33 1.39
C THR A 280 13.23 20.48 0.56
N ARG A 281 14.53 20.41 0.25
CA ARG A 281 15.22 21.40 -0.56
C ARG A 281 15.57 20.85 -1.93
N ILE A 282 15.18 21.56 -2.98
CA ILE A 282 15.54 21.28 -4.38
C ILE A 282 16.37 22.45 -4.89
N GLU A 283 17.59 22.20 -5.37
CA GLU A 283 18.52 23.25 -5.76
C GLU A 283 19.33 22.89 -7.03
N ASN A 284 19.36 23.77 -8.02
CA ASN A 284 20.05 23.54 -9.30
C ASN A 284 19.67 22.18 -9.92
N ALA A 285 18.41 21.79 -9.84
CA ALA A 285 17.96 20.45 -10.19
C ALA A 285 16.75 20.47 -11.15
N PHE A 286 16.57 19.35 -11.85
CA PHE A 286 15.35 19.04 -12.60
C PHE A 286 14.60 17.92 -11.91
N VAL A 287 13.33 18.14 -11.59
CA VAL A 287 12.42 17.10 -11.08
C VAL A 287 11.29 16.91 -12.09
N GLY A 288 11.31 15.75 -12.74
CA GLY A 288 10.37 15.38 -13.79
C GLY A 288 9.12 14.65 -13.27
N PRO A 289 8.18 14.38 -14.20
CA PRO A 289 6.90 13.76 -13.90
C PRO A 289 6.98 12.46 -13.09
N TYR A 290 5.93 12.20 -12.33
CA TYR A 290 5.74 11.00 -11.51
C TYR A 290 6.78 10.81 -10.40
N THR A 291 7.37 11.92 -9.96
CA THR A 291 8.32 11.92 -8.85
C THR A 291 7.63 12.33 -7.56
N SER A 292 7.84 11.52 -6.51
CA SER A 292 7.48 11.88 -5.14
C SER A 292 8.74 11.93 -4.28
N ILE A 293 9.04 13.10 -3.73
CA ILE A 293 10.15 13.29 -2.80
C ILE A 293 9.54 13.57 -1.44
N TYR A 294 9.81 12.73 -0.45
CA TYR A 294 9.19 12.83 0.88
C TYR A 294 9.73 14.02 1.68
N HIS A 295 9.72 13.96 3.02
CA HIS A 295 10.13 15.09 3.85
C HIS A 295 11.63 15.07 4.20
N ASP A 296 12.17 16.25 4.51
CA ASP A 296 13.56 16.45 4.94
C ASP A 296 14.62 15.93 3.95
N CYS A 297 14.33 15.98 2.65
CA CYS A 297 15.26 15.54 1.60
C CYS A 297 16.05 16.71 1.01
N LEU A 298 17.19 16.38 0.39
CA LEU A 298 17.99 17.30 -0.42
C LEU A 298 18.17 16.71 -1.83
N VAL A 299 17.79 17.46 -2.86
CA VAL A 299 18.09 17.13 -4.26
C VAL A 299 18.82 18.31 -4.88
N GLN A 300 20.10 18.11 -5.18
CA GLN A 300 20.98 19.19 -5.60
C GLN A 300 21.82 18.81 -6.82
N ASN A 301 21.91 19.69 -7.81
CA ASN A 301 22.78 19.50 -8.99
C ASN A 301 22.54 18.17 -9.71
N CYS A 302 21.28 17.76 -9.88
CA CYS A 302 20.92 16.49 -10.50
C CYS A 302 19.55 16.54 -11.21
N GLU A 303 19.27 15.50 -11.99
CA GLU A 303 17.98 15.29 -12.63
C GLU A 303 17.34 14.00 -12.11
N ILE A 304 16.05 14.04 -11.79
CA ILE A 304 15.28 12.87 -11.32
C ILE A 304 13.88 12.86 -11.92
N GLU A 305 13.39 11.70 -12.34
CA GLU A 305 11.99 11.53 -12.77
C GLU A 305 11.44 10.15 -12.42
N ASN A 306 10.11 9.99 -12.40
CA ASN A 306 9.43 8.70 -12.24
C ASN A 306 10.03 7.85 -11.10
N SER A 307 10.22 8.49 -9.94
CA SER A 307 10.96 7.95 -8.81
C SER A 307 10.30 8.32 -7.48
N VAL A 308 10.52 7.47 -6.48
CA VAL A 308 10.03 7.68 -5.11
C VAL A 308 11.25 7.82 -4.19
N VAL A 309 11.39 8.95 -3.51
CA VAL A 309 12.49 9.25 -2.58
C VAL A 309 11.93 9.33 -1.17
N LEU A 310 12.38 8.43 -0.29
CA LEU A 310 11.97 8.40 1.11
C LEU A 310 12.74 9.44 1.94
N GLU A 311 12.31 9.62 3.18
CA GLU A 311 12.72 10.74 4.04
C GLU A 311 14.22 10.79 4.35
N GLN A 312 14.70 11.99 4.65
CA GLN A 312 16.07 12.24 5.13
C GLN A 312 17.16 11.79 4.14
N SER A 313 16.83 11.73 2.85
CA SER A 313 17.75 11.30 1.81
C SER A 313 18.32 12.49 1.04
N ALA A 314 19.59 12.37 0.64
CA ALA A 314 20.34 13.40 -0.06
C ALA A 314 20.85 12.88 -1.40
N ILE A 315 20.50 13.56 -2.49
CA ILE A 315 20.94 13.25 -3.85
C ILE A 315 21.69 14.48 -4.36
N THR A 316 23.01 14.38 -4.48
CA THR A 316 23.89 15.52 -4.78
C THR A 316 24.83 15.23 -5.95
N GLY A 317 24.72 16.01 -7.02
CA GLY A 317 25.68 15.98 -8.13
C GLY A 317 25.63 14.70 -8.98
N ALA A 318 24.51 13.98 -9.00
CA ALA A 318 24.37 12.76 -9.79
C ALA A 318 24.73 13.04 -11.27
N PRO A 319 25.67 12.28 -11.87
CA PRO A 319 26.23 12.60 -13.19
C PRO A 319 25.29 12.29 -14.36
N ALA A 320 24.21 11.56 -14.09
CA ALA A 320 23.18 11.18 -15.04
C ALA A 320 21.81 11.31 -14.37
N ARG A 321 20.76 11.33 -15.19
CA ARG A 321 19.38 11.36 -14.72
C ARG A 321 19.04 10.07 -13.97
N ILE A 322 18.40 10.23 -12.81
CA ILE A 322 17.81 9.14 -12.03
C ILE A 322 16.38 8.92 -12.51
N ALA A 323 16.04 7.69 -12.89
CA ALA A 323 14.70 7.33 -13.35
C ALA A 323 14.29 5.95 -12.82
N ASP A 324 12.98 5.70 -12.75
CA ASP A 324 12.41 4.38 -12.39
C ASP A 324 12.96 3.82 -11.07
N SER A 325 13.18 4.69 -10.10
CA SER A 325 13.93 4.38 -8.89
C SER A 325 13.10 4.53 -7.62
N LEU A 326 13.29 3.59 -6.70
CA LEU A 326 12.86 3.73 -5.31
C LEU A 326 14.11 3.95 -4.46
N ILE A 327 14.19 5.09 -3.78
CA ILE A 327 15.35 5.50 -2.97
C ILE A 327 14.96 5.45 -1.50
N GLY A 328 15.76 4.72 -0.71
CA GLY A 328 15.52 4.46 0.71
C GLY A 328 15.56 5.70 1.60
N ARG A 329 15.25 5.49 2.87
CA ARG A 329 15.40 6.48 3.94
C ARG A 329 16.87 6.68 4.26
N ASN A 330 17.27 7.87 4.69
CA ASN A 330 18.64 8.13 5.15
C ASN A 330 19.70 7.68 4.12
N THR A 331 19.38 7.80 2.83
CA THR A 331 20.23 7.35 1.74
C THR A 331 20.94 8.55 1.13
N GLU A 332 22.23 8.40 0.86
CA GLU A 332 23.03 9.40 0.18
C GLU A 332 23.44 8.89 -1.21
N ILE A 333 23.13 9.66 -2.25
CA ILE A 333 23.64 9.49 -3.61
C ILE A 333 24.45 10.73 -3.91
N ALA A 334 25.77 10.63 -3.81
CA ALA A 334 26.66 11.75 -4.03
C ALA A 334 27.69 11.46 -5.13
N ARG A 335 28.08 12.49 -5.87
CA ARG A 335 29.23 12.41 -6.75
C ARG A 335 30.51 12.21 -5.94
N ALA A 336 31.27 11.17 -6.26
CA ALA A 336 32.61 11.00 -5.70
C ALA A 336 33.52 12.16 -6.13
N GLY A 337 34.19 12.81 -5.17
CA GLY A 337 35.15 13.88 -5.45
C GLY A 337 36.35 13.37 -6.26
N GLY A 338 36.79 14.15 -7.26
CA GLY A 338 37.94 13.83 -8.10
C GLY A 338 37.85 14.35 -9.53
N ARG A 339 38.96 14.30 -10.27
CA ARG A 339 39.03 14.69 -11.70
C ARG A 339 38.35 13.66 -12.63
N THR A 340 38.23 12.41 -12.21
CA THR A 340 37.68 11.31 -13.00
C THR A 340 36.20 11.06 -12.66
N ARG A 341 35.42 10.57 -13.63
CA ARG A 341 34.04 10.12 -13.40
C ARG A 341 34.09 8.73 -12.75
N THR A 342 34.19 8.68 -11.43
CA THR A 342 34.22 7.44 -10.65
C THR A 342 32.90 7.25 -9.90
N ILE A 343 32.41 6.01 -9.87
CA ILE A 343 31.28 5.59 -9.05
C ILE A 343 31.86 4.95 -7.78
N LYS A 344 31.49 5.49 -6.61
CA LYS A 344 31.85 4.94 -5.31
C LYS A 344 30.57 4.49 -4.61
N LEU A 345 30.53 3.22 -4.20
CA LEU A 345 29.34 2.61 -3.62
C LEU A 345 29.64 2.08 -2.23
N MET A 346 28.71 2.32 -1.29
CA MET A 346 28.58 1.59 -0.04
C MET A 346 27.17 1.00 -0.04
N ILE A 347 27.07 -0.31 -0.22
CA ILE A 347 25.81 -1.03 -0.39
C ILE A 347 25.73 -2.18 0.62
N GLY A 348 24.57 -2.36 1.22
CA GLY A 348 24.29 -3.49 2.12
C GLY A 348 23.67 -4.68 1.37
N ASP A 349 23.44 -5.77 2.11
CA ASP A 349 22.79 -6.96 1.56
C ASP A 349 21.45 -6.64 0.89
N TYR A 350 21.13 -7.38 -0.18
CA TYR A 350 19.89 -7.27 -0.97
C TYR A 350 19.67 -5.93 -1.68
N SER A 351 20.63 -5.01 -1.64
CA SER A 351 20.61 -3.79 -2.47
C SER A 351 20.70 -4.14 -3.96
N LYS A 352 20.01 -3.37 -4.81
CA LYS A 352 20.12 -3.45 -6.27
C LYS A 352 20.53 -2.09 -6.80
N VAL A 353 21.54 -2.07 -7.67
CA VAL A 353 22.04 -0.85 -8.32
C VAL A 353 22.03 -1.09 -9.83
N GLY A 354 21.37 -0.21 -10.58
CA GLY A 354 21.51 -0.10 -12.04
C GLY A 354 22.53 1.00 -12.35
N ILE A 355 23.43 0.76 -13.31
CA ILE A 355 24.46 1.72 -13.76
C ILE A 355 24.34 1.94 -15.26
#